data_AF-A0A7H4MW43-F1
#
_entry.id   AF-A0A7H4MW43-F1
#
_cell.length_a   1.000
_cell.length_b   1.000
_cell.length_c   1.000
_cell.angle_alpha   90.00
_cell.angle_beta   90.00
_cell.angle_gamma   90.00
#
_symmetry.space_group_name_H-M   'P 1'
#
loop_
_entity.id
_entity.type
_entity.pdbx_description
1 polymer ?
#
loop_
_entity_poly.entity_id
_entity_poly.type
_entity_poly.pdbx_seq_one_letter_code
_entity_poly.pdbx_strand_id
1 'polypeptide(L)' 'MLQRVKDLEKDVQQMKTDLAVMRSNYATKADVSDAKTSIILWVVGAVVVTQLIPAIPNILKVFFP' A
#
# COMPACT_ATOMS: atom_id res chain seq x y z
N MET A 1 2.20 46.63 12.79
CA MET A 1 2.25 45.50 13.74
C MET A 1 0.98 44.64 13.65
N LEU A 2 -0.21 45.19 13.90
CA LEU A 2 -1.47 44.44 13.86
C LEU A 2 -1.78 43.75 12.50
N GLN A 3 -1.49 44.41 11.38
CA GLN A 3 -1.73 43.82 10.05
C GLN A 3 -0.89 42.55 9.84
N ARG A 4 0.41 42.61 10.15
CA ARG A 4 1.30 41.44 10.08
C ARG A 4 0.82 40.28 10.95
N VAL A 5 0.24 40.57 12.12
CA VAL A 5 -0.33 39.54 12.99
C VAL A 5 -1.55 38.89 12.34
N LYS A 6 -2.47 39.68 11.75
CA LYS A 6 -3.63 39.14 11.02
C LYS A 6 -3.22 38.30 9.80
N ASP A 7 -2.20 38.73 9.07
CA ASP A 7 -1.69 37.99 7.91
C ASP A 7 -1.09 36.65 8.37
N LEU A 8 -0.29 36.66 9.45
CA LEU A 8 0.23 35.43 10.06
C LEU A 8 -0.87 34.50 10.59
N GLU A 9 -1.94 35.05 11.19
CA GLU A 9 -3.08 34.25 11.62
C GLU A 9 -3.74 33.52 10.44
N LYS A 10 -3.91 34.22 9.31
CA LYS A 10 -4.45 33.63 8.09
C LYS A 10 -3.53 32.52 7.55
N ASP A 11 -2.23 32.77 7.48
CA ASP A 11 -1.25 31.79 7.00
C ASP A 11 -1.21 30.53 7.88
N VAL A 12 -1.30 30.71 9.20
CA VAL A 12 -1.37 29.58 10.14
C VAL A 12 -2.66 28.78 9.97
N GLN A 13 -3.80 29.43 9.72
CA GLN A 13 -5.07 28.72 9.45
C GLN A 13 -5.00 27.92 8.14
N GLN A 14 -4.38 28.48 7.11
CA GLN A 14 -4.13 27.78 5.85
C GLN A 14 -3.20 26.58 6.07
N MET A 15 -2.07 26.76 6.76
CA MET A 15 -1.18 25.66 7.12
C MET A 15 -1.87 24.55 7.92
N LYS A 16 -2.75 24.89 8.87
CA LYS A 16 -3.53 23.89 9.61
C LYS A 16 -4.42 23.07 8.68
N THR A 17 -5.04 23.72 7.69
CA THR A 17 -5.89 23.07 6.69
C THR A 17 -5.06 22.12 5.83
N ASP A 18 -3.93 22.58 5.31
CA ASP A 18 -3.03 21.77 4.47
C ASP A 18 -2.47 20.56 5.25
N LEU A 19 -2.12 20.75 6.52
CA LEU A 19 -1.61 19.70 7.38
C LEU A 19 -2.70 18.66 7.72
N ALA A 20 -3.95 19.09 7.89
CA ALA A 20 -5.08 18.17 8.06
C ALA A 20 -5.29 17.30 6.81
N VAL A 21 -5.24 17.91 5.61
CA VAL A 21 -5.35 17.18 4.32
C VAL A 21 -4.17 16.22 4.13
N MET A 22 -2.95 16.64 4.48
CA MET A 22 -1.77 15.77 4.43
C MET A 22 -1.95 14.58 5.39
N ARG A 23 -2.39 14.84 6.62
CA ARG A 23 -2.60 13.79 7.63
C ARG A 23 -3.73 12.83 7.26
N SER A 24 -4.75 13.25 6.52
CA SER A 24 -5.82 12.35 6.09
C SER A 24 -5.45 11.46 4.91
N ASN A 25 -4.39 11.81 4.14
CA ASN A 25 -4.06 11.13 2.89
C ASN A 25 -2.66 10.49 2.87
N TYR A 26 -1.78 10.78 3.83
CA TYR A 26 -0.44 10.21 3.83
C TYR A 26 -0.48 8.70 4.14
N ALA A 27 0.43 7.96 3.52
CA ALA A 27 0.71 6.58 3.89
C ALA A 27 1.84 6.55 4.92
N THR A 28 1.67 5.77 5.98
CA THR A 28 2.74 5.47 6.92
C THR A 28 3.70 4.44 6.31
N LYS A 29 4.90 4.29 6.89
CA LYS A 29 5.83 3.23 6.48
C LYS A 29 5.24 1.83 6.68
N ALA A 30 4.37 1.66 7.69
CA ALA A 30 3.67 0.41 7.93
C ALA A 30 2.69 0.09 6.80
N ASP A 31 1.85 1.06 6.40
CA ASP A 31 0.89 0.88 5.30
C ASP A 31 1.60 0.48 4.00
N VAL A 32 2.75 1.10 3.71
CA VAL A 32 3.57 0.77 2.53
C VAL A 32 4.18 -0.64 2.64
N SER A 33 4.66 -1.02 3.83
CA SER A 33 5.22 -2.34 4.06
C SER A 33 4.17 -3.44 3.93
N ASP A 34 2.96 -3.21 4.44
CA ASP A 34 1.86 -4.16 4.38
C ASP A 34 1.34 -4.32 2.95
N ALA A 35 1.23 -3.22 2.20
CA ALA A 35 0.92 -3.26 0.78
C ALA A 35 1.97 -4.05 -0.01
N LYS A 36 3.27 -3.81 0.25
CA LYS A 36 4.37 -4.54 -0.38
C LYS A 36 4.29 -6.05 -0.10
N THR A 37 4.10 -6.44 1.16
CA THR A 37 3.97 -7.85 1.55
C THR A 37 2.76 -8.51 0.88
N SER A 38 1.62 -7.82 0.87
CA SER A 38 0.39 -8.32 0.23
C SER A 38 0.58 -8.57 -1.26
N ILE A 39 1.23 -7.63 -1.96
CA ILE A 39 1.55 -7.78 -3.40
C ILE A 39 2.50 -8.96 -3.62
N ILE A 40 3.56 -9.08 -2.81
CA ILE A 40 4.52 -10.19 -2.94
C ILE A 40 3.81 -11.53 -2.78
N LEU A 41 2.99 -11.69 -1.74
CA LEU A 41 2.26 -12.93 -1.49
C LEU A 41 1.30 -13.27 -2.65
N TRP A 42 0.58 -12.27 -3.17
CA TRP A 42 -0.30 -12.46 -4.32
C TRP A 42 0.45 -12.91 -5.57
N VAL A 43 1.53 -12.22 -5.92
CA VAL A 43 2.32 -12.53 -7.12
C VAL A 43 3.02 -13.87 -6.97
N VAL A 44 3.68 -14.13 -5.84
CA VAL A 44 4.36 -15.41 -5.59
C VAL A 44 3.35 -16.56 -5.60
N GLY A 45 2.19 -16.38 -4.97
CA GLY A 45 1.11 -17.37 -4.99
C GLY A 45 0.65 -17.70 -6.41
N ALA A 46 0.37 -16.68 -7.23
CA ALA A 46 -0.02 -16.87 -8.62
C ALA A 46 1.06 -17.56 -9.46
N VAL A 47 2.33 -17.20 -9.26
CA VAL A 47 3.47 -17.82 -9.95
C VAL A 47 3.59 -19.30 -9.58
N VAL A 48 3.51 -19.65 -8.30
CA VAL A 48 3.58 -21.04 -7.83
C VAL A 48 2.44 -21.87 -8.45
N VAL A 49 1.20 -21.37 -8.40
CA VAL A 49 0.05 -22.07 -9.01
C VAL A 49 0.28 -22.30 -10.51
N THR A 50 0.72 -21.27 -11.24
CA THR A 50 0.97 -21.36 -12.69
C THR A 50 2.06 -22.39 -13.02
N GLN A 51 3.10 -22.49 -12.19
CA GLN A 51 4.16 -23.48 -12.37
C GLN A 51 3.73 -24.91 -12.01
N LEU A 52 2.79 -25.07 -11.08
CA LEU A 52 2.29 -26.38 -10.67
C LEU A 52 1.28 -26.97 -11.67
N ILE A 53 0.48 -26.15 -12.35
CA ILE A 53 -0.49 -26.60 -13.38
C ILE A 53 0.10 -27.64 -14.35
N PRO A 54 1.24 -27.42 -15.03
CA PRO A 54 1.81 -28.39 -15.97
C PRO A 54 2.33 -29.67 -15.29
N ALA A 55 2.61 -29.65 -13.99
CA ALA A 55 3.07 -30.82 -13.24
C ALA A 55 1.91 -31.73 -12.78
N ILE A 56 0.67 -31.20 -12.69
CA ILE A 56 -0.52 -31.94 -12.22
C ILE A 56 -0.71 -33.28 -12.96
N PRO A 57 -0.65 -33.38 -14.30
CA PRO A 57 -0.89 -34.64 -15.00
C PRO A 57 0.13 -35.72 -14.64
N ASN A 58 1.39 -35.35 -14.42
CA ASN A 58 2.44 -36.29 -14.05
C ASN A 58 2.25 -36.77 -12.61
N ILE A 59 1.87 -35.88 -11.70
CA ILE A 59 1.56 -36.22 -10.31
C ILE A 59 0.37 -37.19 -10.27
N LEU A 60 -0.70 -36.91 -11.00
CA LEU A 60 -1.90 -37.77 -11.01
C LEU A 60 -1.58 -39.20 -11.47
N LYS A 61 -0.74 -39.37 -12.50
CA LYS A 61 -0.32 -40.71 -12.97
C LYS A 61 0.46 -41.51 -11.93
N VAL A 62 1.18 -40.85 -11.03
CA VAL A 62 1.96 -41.52 -9.98
C VAL A 62 1.06 -42.00 -8.85
N PHE A 63 0.05 -41.21 -8.48
CA PHE A 63 -0.84 -41.53 -7.36
C PHE A 63 -2.07 -42.35 -7.75
N PHE A 64 -2.52 -42.24 -9.01
CA PHE A 64 -3.64 -42.98 -9.58
C PHE A 64 -3.18 -43.64 -10.90
N PRO A 65 -2.39 -44.73 -10.82
CA PRO A 65 -1.94 -45.47 -12.00
C PRO A 65 -3.11 -46.08 -12.79
#